data_AF-A0A482Z8B9-F1
#
_entry.id   AF-A0A482Z8B9-F1
#
_cell.length_a   1.000
_cell.length_b   1.000
_cell.length_c   1.000
_cell.angle_alpha   90.00
_cell.angle_beta   90.00
_cell.angle_gamma   90.00
#
_symmetry.space_group_name_H-M   'P 1'
#
loop_
_entity.id
_entity.type
_entity.pdbx_description
1 polymer ?
#
loop_
_entity_poly.entity_id
_entity_poly.type
_entity_poly.pdbx_seq_one_letter_code
_entity_poly.pdbx_strand_id
1 'polypeptide(L)'
;MIHFVAVVVVMDAYVKTNMDFIGNILAFKNNTFVTILISQDDKTEVQEFLKSKNLNIKSSEHYYIDTLPKSDIADVALKFNIEKADEVYLFSSKETSKKIAKSLQTKLYVEGKFKLKDNERYPKIFSAEGVFDNEPVKNKYVIDLPTSVEAFEAIEKEIYHNNLNRNNYRDLTNLLAKC
;
A
#
# COMPACT_ATOMS: atom_id res chain seq x y z
N MET A 1 3.91 -2.19 24.31
CA MET A 1 2.78 -2.26 23.36
C MET A 1 3.39 -2.64 22.02
N ILE A 2 3.03 -3.78 21.44
CA ILE A 2 3.53 -4.16 20.11
C ILE A 2 2.83 -3.25 19.11
N HIS A 3 3.59 -2.37 18.43
CA HIS A 3 3.04 -1.52 17.38
C HIS A 3 2.85 -2.37 16.13
N PHE A 4 1.61 -2.59 15.71
CA PHE A 4 1.33 -3.26 14.44
C PHE A 4 1.45 -2.26 13.29
N VAL A 5 2.17 -2.63 12.24
CA VAL A 5 2.23 -1.87 11.00
C VAL A 5 0.95 -2.13 10.22
N ALA A 6 0.16 -1.08 9.97
CA ALA A 6 -1.07 -1.17 9.19
C ALA A 6 -0.77 -0.88 7.71
N VAL A 7 -0.89 -1.89 6.85
CA VAL A 7 -0.68 -1.77 5.41
C VAL A 7 -2.02 -1.84 4.70
N VAL A 8 -2.26 -0.93 3.76
CA VAL A 8 -3.42 -0.97 2.86
C VAL A 8 -2.93 -1.22 1.44
N VAL A 9 -3.58 -2.14 0.75
CA VAL A 9 -3.30 -2.46 -0.65
C VAL A 9 -4.58 -2.31 -1.44
N VAL A 10 -4.51 -1.57 -2.55
CA VAL A 10 -5.65 -1.31 -3.42
C VAL A 10 -5.35 -1.82 -4.82
N MET A 11 -6.21 -2.72 -5.32
CA MET A 11 -6.11 -3.37 -6.62
C MET A 11 -7.50 -3.37 -7.27
N ASP A 12 -7.62 -2.91 -8.52
CA ASP A 12 -8.89 -3.02 -9.27
C ASP A 12 -8.95 -4.22 -10.21
N ALA A 13 -7.87 -5.01 -10.24
CA ALA A 13 -7.80 -6.30 -10.92
C ALA A 13 -6.86 -7.25 -10.16
N TYR A 14 -7.09 -8.56 -10.24
CA TYR A 14 -6.10 -9.54 -9.81
C TYR A 14 -4.87 -9.50 -10.73
N VAL A 15 -3.70 -9.31 -10.13
CA VAL A 15 -2.41 -9.37 -10.83
C VAL A 15 -1.46 -10.21 -9.99
N LYS A 16 -1.01 -11.35 -10.55
CA LYS A 16 -0.18 -12.32 -9.84
C LYS A 16 1.07 -11.69 -9.21
N THR A 17 1.78 -10.83 -9.94
CA THR A 17 2.99 -10.16 -9.43
C THR A 17 2.72 -9.31 -8.19
N ASN A 18 1.61 -8.57 -8.17
CA ASN A 18 1.21 -7.76 -7.01
C ASN A 18 0.85 -8.66 -5.82
N MET A 19 0.21 -9.79 -6.09
CA MET A 19 -0.13 -10.77 -5.05
C MET A 19 1.10 -11.48 -4.48
N ASP A 20 2.09 -11.83 -5.31
CA ASP A 20 3.36 -12.38 -4.86
C ASP A 20 4.08 -11.40 -3.91
N PHE A 21 4.09 -10.11 -4.24
CA PHE A 21 4.59 -9.07 -3.34
C PHE A 21 3.82 -8.99 -2.01
N ILE A 22 2.48 -9.04 -2.03
CA ILE A 22 1.66 -9.05 -0.80
C ILE A 22 1.94 -10.30 0.05
N GLY A 23 2.10 -11.46 -0.59
CA GLY A 23 2.49 -12.70 0.06
C GLY A 23 3.82 -12.54 0.81
N ASN A 24 4.79 -11.84 0.23
CA ASN A 24 6.07 -11.57 0.86
C ASN A 24 5.93 -10.59 2.05
N ILE A 25 5.12 -9.53 1.93
CA ILE A 25 4.82 -8.65 3.08
C ILE A 25 4.29 -9.47 4.26
N LEU A 26 3.32 -10.35 4.00
CA LEU A 26 2.69 -11.18 5.03
C LEU A 26 3.63 -12.23 5.62
N ALA A 27 4.55 -12.78 4.82
CA ALA A 27 5.50 -13.80 5.27
C ALA A 27 6.65 -13.21 6.09
N PHE A 28 7.10 -11.99 5.78
CA PHE A 28 8.37 -11.46 6.31
C PHE A 28 8.23 -10.25 7.24
N LYS A 29 7.18 -9.43 7.13
CA LYS A 29 7.01 -8.31 8.07
C LYS A 29 6.30 -8.78 9.34
N ASN A 30 7.07 -9.02 10.40
CA ASN A 30 6.53 -9.25 11.74
C ASN A 30 5.60 -8.12 12.18
N ASN A 31 4.52 -8.45 12.90
CA ASN A 31 3.52 -7.49 13.41
C ASN A 31 2.90 -6.59 12.32
N THR A 32 2.65 -7.13 11.12
CA THR A 32 1.98 -6.39 10.04
C THR A 32 0.57 -6.90 9.85
N PHE A 33 -0.36 -5.97 9.67
CA PHE A 33 -1.73 -6.25 9.28
C PHE A 33 -2.00 -5.65 7.90
N VAL A 34 -2.40 -6.47 6.93
CA VAL A 34 -2.63 -6.05 5.55
C VAL A 34 -4.12 -6.02 5.23
N THR A 35 -4.65 -4.84 4.93
CA THR A 35 -5.98 -4.69 4.34
C THR A 35 -5.87 -4.68 2.82
N ILE A 36 -6.50 -5.64 2.15
CA ILE A 36 -6.50 -5.81 0.70
C ILE A 36 -7.89 -5.40 0.18
N LEU A 37 -7.93 -4.34 -0.62
CA LEU A 37 -9.12 -3.87 -1.31
C LEU A 37 -9.02 -4.28 -2.78
N ILE A 38 -9.92 -5.17 -3.22
CA ILE A 38 -9.89 -5.78 -4.56
C ILE A 38 -11.22 -5.59 -5.29
N SER A 39 -11.23 -5.68 -6.63
CA SER A 39 -12.49 -5.83 -7.38
C SER A 39 -13.32 -7.02 -6.85
N GLN A 40 -14.64 -6.87 -6.87
CA GLN A 40 -15.57 -7.93 -6.46
C GLN A 40 -15.35 -9.22 -7.24
N ASP A 41 -15.05 -9.09 -8.54
CA ASP A 41 -14.94 -10.22 -9.46
C ASP A 41 -13.68 -11.06 -9.17
N ASP A 42 -12.67 -10.44 -8.56
CA ASP A 42 -11.36 -11.02 -8.30
C ASP A 42 -11.14 -11.44 -6.83
N LYS A 43 -12.13 -11.19 -5.95
CA LYS A 43 -12.03 -11.49 -4.52
C LYS A 43 -11.70 -12.96 -4.26
N THR A 44 -12.32 -13.86 -5.02
CA THR A 44 -12.13 -15.30 -4.90
C THR A 44 -10.70 -15.71 -5.23
N GLU A 45 -10.13 -15.18 -6.32
CA GLU A 45 -8.76 -15.49 -6.73
C GLU A 45 -7.74 -15.05 -5.68
N VAL A 46 -7.92 -13.85 -5.10
CA VAL A 46 -7.08 -13.37 -4.00
C VAL A 46 -7.17 -14.29 -2.78
N GLN A 47 -8.37 -14.76 -2.42
CA GLN A 47 -8.56 -15.69 -1.31
C GLN A 47 -7.88 -17.04 -1.55
N GLU A 48 -7.97 -17.58 -2.76
CA GLU A 48 -7.31 -18.83 -3.14
C GLU A 48 -5.79 -18.70 -3.12
N PHE A 49 -5.26 -17.60 -3.65
CA PHE A 49 -3.83 -17.29 -3.58
C PHE A 49 -3.33 -17.28 -2.14
N LEU A 50 -4.00 -16.57 -1.23
CA LEU A 50 -3.58 -16.45 0.17
C LEU A 50 -3.65 -17.80 0.90
N LYS A 51 -4.66 -18.65 0.60
CA LYS A 51 -4.73 -20.03 1.11
C LYS A 51 -3.55 -20.87 0.63
N SER A 52 -3.16 -20.71 -0.65
CA SER A 52 -2.08 -21.49 -1.26
C SER A 52 -0.69 -21.20 -0.68
N LYS A 53 -0.48 -19.99 -0.14
CA LYS A 53 0.80 -19.57 0.45
C LYS A 53 1.13 -20.28 1.76
N ASN A 54 0.24 -21.15 2.28
CA ASN A 54 0.47 -21.99 3.46
C ASN A 54 1.11 -21.19 4.62
N LEU A 55 0.68 -19.93 4.75
CA LEU A 55 1.19 -19.02 5.76
C LEU A 55 0.88 -19.66 7.11
N ASN A 56 1.91 -19.92 7.92
CA ASN A 56 1.81 -20.56 9.25
C ASN A 56 1.23 -19.58 10.30
N ILE A 57 0.25 -18.82 9.86
CA ILE A 57 -0.27 -17.59 10.41
C ILE A 57 -1.73 -17.88 10.75
N LYS A 58 -2.18 -17.56 11.96
CA LYS A 58 -3.62 -17.54 12.26
C LYS A 58 -4.25 -16.49 11.34
N SER A 59 -4.94 -16.93 10.30
CA SER A 59 -5.25 -16.12 9.10
C SER A 59 -6.04 -14.83 9.38
N SER A 60 -6.78 -14.75 10.48
CA SER A 60 -7.54 -13.56 10.87
C SER A 60 -6.72 -12.49 11.61
N GLU A 61 -5.48 -12.78 12.00
CA GLU A 61 -4.64 -11.87 12.81
C GLU A 61 -3.76 -10.96 11.93
N HIS A 62 -3.65 -11.22 10.62
CA HIS A 62 -2.63 -10.59 9.76
C HIS A 62 -3.14 -10.00 8.44
N TYR A 63 -4.35 -10.35 7.99
CA TYR A 63 -4.92 -9.70 6.81
C TYR A 63 -6.45 -9.63 6.85
N TYR A 64 -6.98 -8.70 6.06
CA TYR A 64 -8.40 -8.54 5.80
C TYR A 64 -8.61 -8.25 4.32
N ILE A 65 -9.62 -8.88 3.70
CA ILE A 65 -9.93 -8.71 2.28
C ILE A 65 -11.33 -8.13 2.16
N ASP A 66 -11.43 -6.97 1.54
CA ASP A 66 -12.72 -6.36 1.19
C ASP A 66 -12.76 -5.93 -0.27
N THR A 67 -13.95 -5.54 -0.73
CA THR A 67 -14.17 -5.18 -2.12
C THR A 67 -14.20 -3.68 -2.34
N LEU A 68 -13.63 -3.26 -3.47
CA LEU A 68 -13.72 -1.89 -3.94
C LEU A 68 -15.17 -1.59 -4.34
N PRO A 69 -15.77 -0.50 -3.82
CA PRO A 69 -17.09 -0.06 -4.22
C PRO A 69 -17.08 0.40 -5.69
N LYS A 70 -18.09 0.01 -6.47
CA LYS A 70 -18.18 0.33 -7.91
C LYS A 70 -18.51 1.81 -8.19
N SER A 71 -19.30 2.46 -7.33
CA SER A 71 -19.77 3.84 -7.51
C SER A 71 -18.95 4.88 -6.73
N ASP A 72 -18.56 4.55 -5.50
CA ASP A 72 -18.04 5.51 -4.52
C ASP A 72 -16.56 5.27 -4.18
N ILE A 73 -15.74 5.07 -5.22
CA ILE A 73 -14.28 4.89 -5.07
C ILE A 73 -13.65 6.09 -4.34
N ALA A 74 -14.24 7.28 -4.45
CA ALA A 74 -13.80 8.45 -3.71
C ALA A 74 -13.96 8.30 -2.18
N ASP A 75 -14.90 7.50 -1.68
CA ASP A 75 -15.07 7.30 -0.24
C ASP A 75 -14.28 6.12 0.31
N VAL A 76 -13.51 5.42 -0.54
CA VAL A 76 -12.65 4.30 -0.13
C VAL A 76 -11.62 4.72 0.91
N ALA A 77 -11.00 5.89 0.72
CA ALA A 77 -10.05 6.42 1.69
C ALA A 77 -10.68 6.56 3.09
N LEU A 78 -11.92 7.05 3.14
CA LEU A 78 -12.68 7.27 4.36
C LEU A 78 -13.19 5.98 5.00
N LYS A 79 -13.84 5.13 4.20
CA LYS A 79 -14.46 3.88 4.65
C LYS A 79 -13.43 2.95 5.29
N PHE A 80 -12.22 2.92 4.73
CA PHE A 80 -11.15 2.03 5.17
C PHE A 80 -10.08 2.72 6.03
N ASN A 81 -10.29 3.99 6.42
CA ASN A 81 -9.33 4.80 7.18
C ASN A 81 -7.91 4.74 6.59
N ILE A 82 -7.78 4.82 5.26
CA ILE A 82 -6.50 4.69 4.55
C ILE A 82 -5.51 5.76 5.01
N GLU A 83 -6.00 6.94 5.43
CA GLU A 83 -5.18 8.02 5.96
C GLU A 83 -4.49 7.70 7.29
N LYS A 84 -4.91 6.64 7.99
CA LYS A 84 -4.29 6.18 9.24
C LYS A 84 -3.36 4.98 9.05
N ALA A 85 -3.26 4.47 7.83
CA ALA A 85 -2.32 3.40 7.50
C ALA A 85 -0.87 3.89 7.65
N ASP A 86 0.04 2.95 7.85
CA ASP A 86 1.48 3.20 7.82
C ASP A 86 1.99 3.20 6.38
N GLU A 87 1.45 2.31 5.54
CA GLU A 87 1.81 2.16 4.14
C GLU A 87 0.55 1.93 3.30
N VAL A 88 0.51 2.53 2.11
CA VAL A 88 -0.58 2.39 1.15
C VAL A 88 0.00 2.07 -0.22
N TYR A 89 -0.41 0.96 -0.82
CA TYR A 89 0.01 0.54 -2.15
C TYR A 89 -1.15 0.67 -3.13
N LEU A 90 -1.04 1.61 -4.08
CA LEU A 90 -2.01 1.82 -5.15
C LEU A 90 -1.60 1.01 -6.40
N PHE A 91 -1.89 -0.28 -6.38
CA PHE A 91 -1.64 -1.21 -7.49
C PHE A 91 -2.76 -1.20 -8.54
N SER A 92 -3.83 -0.44 -8.32
CA SER A 92 -4.92 -0.27 -9.28
C SER A 92 -4.50 0.50 -10.53
N SER A 93 -5.32 0.41 -11.58
CA SER A 93 -5.19 1.23 -12.79
C SER A 93 -5.04 2.71 -12.46
N LYS A 94 -4.38 3.47 -13.35
CA LYS A 94 -4.14 4.90 -13.17
C LYS A 94 -5.44 5.68 -12.93
N GLU A 95 -6.54 5.28 -13.57
CA GLU A 95 -7.84 5.91 -13.39
C GLU A 95 -8.39 5.71 -11.97
N THR A 96 -8.42 4.46 -11.49
CA THR A 96 -8.89 4.13 -10.14
C THR A 96 -8.00 4.78 -9.08
N SER A 97 -6.68 4.66 -9.25
CA SER A 97 -5.68 5.25 -8.35
C SER A 97 -5.83 6.76 -8.26
N LYS A 98 -6.12 7.48 -9.35
CA LYS A 98 -6.42 8.92 -9.33
C LYS A 98 -7.64 9.29 -8.49
N LYS A 99 -8.72 8.50 -8.58
CA LYS A 99 -9.95 8.74 -7.79
C LYS A 99 -9.68 8.61 -6.29
N ILE A 100 -8.91 7.58 -5.89
CA ILE A 100 -8.51 7.34 -4.50
C ILE A 100 -7.53 8.43 -4.02
N ALA A 101 -6.53 8.75 -4.85
CA ALA A 101 -5.54 9.79 -4.55
C ALA A 101 -6.20 11.15 -4.33
N LYS A 102 -7.19 11.53 -5.15
CA LYS A 102 -7.97 12.77 -4.97
C LYS A 102 -8.69 12.82 -3.62
N SER A 103 -9.22 11.69 -3.15
CA SER A 103 -9.87 11.60 -1.84
C SER A 103 -8.88 11.74 -0.69
N LEU A 104 -7.78 10.97 -0.74
CA LEU A 104 -6.67 11.09 0.22
C LEU A 104 -6.17 12.54 0.28
N GLN A 105 -6.02 13.16 -0.88
CA GLN A 105 -5.66 14.56 -0.99
C GLN A 105 -6.68 15.46 -0.26
N THR A 106 -7.98 15.32 -0.53
CA THR A 106 -9.01 16.15 0.12
C THR A 106 -9.00 16.02 1.66
N LYS A 107 -8.55 14.89 2.21
CA LYS A 107 -8.39 14.67 3.65
C LYS A 107 -7.09 15.26 4.20
N LEU A 108 -5.99 15.07 3.48
CA LEU A 108 -4.66 15.56 3.85
C LEU A 108 -4.48 17.07 3.59
N TYR A 109 -5.36 17.68 2.77
CA TYR A 109 -5.28 19.07 2.31
C TYR A 109 -6.57 19.87 2.55
N VAL A 110 -6.41 21.18 2.72
CA VAL A 110 -7.45 22.20 2.47
C VAL A 110 -6.81 23.35 1.72
N GLU A 111 -7.43 23.78 0.61
CA GLU A 111 -7.01 24.96 -0.16
C GLU A 111 -5.53 24.93 -0.60
N GLY A 112 -5.03 23.78 -1.02
CA GLY A 112 -3.65 23.62 -1.47
C GLY A 112 -2.59 23.66 -0.36
N LYS A 113 -3.00 23.77 0.91
CA LYS A 113 -2.13 23.68 2.08
C LYS A 113 -2.34 22.35 2.80
N PHE A 114 -1.26 21.79 3.34
CA PHE A 114 -1.33 20.63 4.22
C PHE A 114 -2.17 20.94 5.44
N LYS A 115 -3.16 20.08 5.74
CA LYS A 115 -3.86 20.10 7.03
C LYS A 115 -2.98 19.56 8.15
N LEU A 116 -2.05 18.67 7.80
CA LEU A 116 -1.20 17.99 8.77
C LEU A 116 -0.07 18.88 9.26
N LYS A 117 0.18 18.85 10.58
CA LYS A 117 1.37 19.47 11.18
C LYS A 117 2.61 18.66 10.81
N ASP A 118 3.79 19.27 10.82
CA ASP A 118 5.06 18.62 10.40
C ASP A 118 5.44 17.35 11.18
N ASN A 119 4.77 17.07 12.31
CA ASN A 119 5.01 15.89 13.15
C ASN A 119 3.80 14.94 13.25
N GLU A 120 2.73 15.17 12.48
CA GLU A 120 1.61 14.21 12.43
C GLU A 120 1.97 13.02 11.55
N ARG A 121 1.63 11.81 12.01
CA ARG A 121 1.88 10.55 11.30
C ARG A 121 0.97 10.47 10.06
N TYR A 122 1.54 10.03 8.95
CA TYR A 122 0.85 9.87 7.67
C TYR A 122 1.32 8.60 6.95
N PRO A 123 0.49 8.03 6.05
CA PRO A 123 0.87 6.85 5.28
C PRO A 123 1.97 7.17 4.28
N LYS A 124 2.94 6.25 4.13
CA LYS A 124 3.79 6.21 2.94
C LYS A 124 2.96 5.70 1.77
N ILE A 125 2.82 6.49 0.71
CA ILE A 125 1.96 6.14 -0.42
C ILE A 125 2.82 5.68 -1.59
N PHE A 126 2.71 4.42 -1.97
CA PHE A 126 3.34 3.85 -3.16
C PHE A 126 2.36 3.93 -4.32
N SER A 127 2.73 4.62 -5.41
CA SER A 127 1.83 4.87 -6.53
C SER A 127 2.60 5.00 -7.85
N ALA A 128 1.94 4.64 -8.95
CA ALA A 128 2.47 4.88 -10.29
C ALA A 128 2.57 6.38 -10.63
N GLU A 129 3.45 6.71 -11.57
CA GLU A 129 3.67 8.08 -12.03
C GLU A 129 2.41 8.74 -12.59
N GLY A 130 2.21 10.01 -12.20
CA GLY A 130 1.11 10.84 -12.67
C GLY A 130 -0.26 10.46 -12.11
N VAL A 131 -0.31 9.71 -11.00
CA VAL A 131 -1.53 9.53 -10.18
C VAL A 131 -1.78 10.75 -9.28
N PHE A 132 -0.72 11.34 -8.74
CA PHE A 132 -0.79 12.55 -7.91
C PHE A 132 -0.39 13.76 -8.75
N ASP A 133 -1.34 14.66 -9.01
CA ASP A 133 -1.14 15.84 -9.85
C ASP A 133 -0.58 17.05 -9.07
N ASN A 134 -0.38 16.94 -7.76
CA ASN A 134 0.15 18.00 -6.90
C ASN A 134 1.62 17.74 -6.53
N GLU A 135 2.54 18.50 -7.14
CA GLU A 135 4.00 18.33 -7.00
C GLU A 135 4.51 18.38 -5.55
N PRO A 136 4.14 19.37 -4.71
CA PRO A 136 4.47 19.36 -3.27
C PRO A 136 4.06 18.08 -2.52
N VAL A 137 2.95 17.45 -2.91
CA VAL A 137 2.47 16.19 -2.32
C VAL A 137 3.29 15.02 -2.79
N LYS A 138 3.50 14.94 -4.11
CA LYS A 138 4.31 13.92 -4.74
C LYS A 138 5.68 13.84 -4.06
N ASN A 139 6.36 14.98 -3.94
CA ASN A 139 7.75 15.05 -3.47
C ASN A 139 7.94 14.72 -1.97
N LYS A 140 6.89 14.78 -1.15
CA LYS A 140 7.01 14.56 0.31
C LYS A 140 6.37 13.24 0.79
N TYR A 141 5.47 12.63 0.01
CA TYR A 141 4.63 11.52 0.49
C TYR A 141 4.47 10.35 -0.49
N VAL A 142 4.72 10.58 -1.78
CA VAL A 142 4.53 9.57 -2.81
C VAL A 142 5.87 8.96 -3.16
N ILE A 143 5.92 7.64 -3.09
CA ILE A 143 7.04 6.82 -3.52
C ILE A 143 6.61 6.14 -4.81
N ASP A 144 7.48 6.13 -5.81
CA ASP A 144 7.20 5.41 -7.04
C ASP A 144 6.98 3.93 -6.73
N LEU A 145 5.86 3.42 -7.23
CA LEU A 145 5.48 2.04 -7.01
C LEU A 145 6.50 1.14 -7.73
N PRO A 146 7.09 0.16 -7.03
CA PRO A 146 7.86 -0.87 -7.71
C PRO A 146 6.93 -1.61 -8.69
N THR A 147 7.33 -1.69 -9.95
CA THR A 147 6.56 -2.35 -11.02
C THR A 147 7.30 -3.52 -11.66
N SER A 148 8.58 -3.71 -11.34
CA SER A 148 9.39 -4.81 -11.86
C SER A 148 9.57 -5.91 -10.82
N VAL A 149 9.68 -7.16 -11.30
CA VAL A 149 9.98 -8.32 -10.47
C VAL A 149 11.33 -8.12 -9.76
N GLU A 150 12.33 -7.53 -10.42
CA GLU A 150 13.62 -7.24 -9.78
C GLU A 150 13.50 -6.23 -8.64
N ALA A 151 12.67 -5.19 -8.76
CA ALA A 151 12.44 -4.23 -7.69
C ALA A 151 11.73 -4.88 -6.49
N PHE A 152 10.80 -5.80 -6.75
CA PHE A 152 10.15 -6.58 -5.70
C PHE A 152 11.10 -7.55 -5.00
N GLU A 153 11.95 -8.26 -5.75
CA GLU A 153 12.98 -9.14 -5.19
C GLU A 153 14.05 -8.36 -4.40
N ALA A 154 14.39 -7.14 -4.82
CA ALA A 154 15.30 -6.26 -4.09
C ALA A 154 14.72 -5.81 -2.75
N ILE A 155 13.43 -5.43 -2.73
CA ILE A 155 12.70 -5.15 -1.48
C ILE A 155 12.63 -6.39 -0.59
N GLU A 156 12.36 -7.57 -1.16
CA GLU A 156 12.27 -8.84 -0.44
C GLU A 156 13.60 -9.22 0.21
N LYS A 157 14.71 -9.16 -0.54
CA LYS A 157 16.06 -9.41 -0.01
C LYS A 157 16.39 -8.48 1.15
N GLU A 158 16.05 -7.20 1.05
CA GLU A 158 16.39 -6.25 2.11
C GLU A 158 15.50 -6.39 3.36
N ILE A 159 14.20 -6.70 3.21
CA ILE A 159 13.32 -7.05 4.34
C ILE A 159 13.82 -8.33 5.02
N TYR A 160 14.31 -9.31 4.25
CA TYR A 160 14.84 -10.56 4.78
C TYR A 160 16.18 -10.36 5.54
N HIS A 161 17.03 -9.45 5.08
CA HIS A 161 18.35 -9.20 5.68
C HIS A 161 18.29 -8.19 6.84
N ASN A 162 17.32 -7.28 6.86
CA ASN A 162 17.13 -6.33 7.93
C ASN A 162 15.78 -6.59 8.62
N ASN A 163 15.82 -7.19 9.82
CA ASN A 163 14.75 -7.05 10.81
C ASN A 163 14.54 -5.55 11.10
N LEU A 164 13.70 -4.89 10.29
CA LEU A 164 13.60 -3.43 10.14
C LEU A 164 13.28 -2.70 11.45
N ASN A 165 14.30 -2.52 12.28
CA ASN A 165 14.29 -1.63 13.44
C ASN A 165 14.36 -0.16 13.01
N ARG A 166 14.55 0.14 11.71
CA ARG A 166 14.58 1.50 11.17
C ARG A 166 13.97 1.53 9.76
N ASN A 167 12.70 1.91 9.70
CA ASN A 167 11.91 2.23 8.50
C ASN A 167 12.46 3.46 7.74
N ASN A 168 13.74 3.44 7.33
CA ASN A 168 14.43 4.62 6.84
C ASN A 168 14.11 4.89 5.35
N TYR A 169 13.29 5.92 5.12
CA TYR A 169 12.74 6.37 3.84
C TYR A 169 13.79 6.58 2.74
N ARG A 170 14.94 7.14 3.10
CA ARG A 170 16.01 7.49 2.16
C ARG A 170 16.67 6.27 1.52
N ASP A 171 16.75 5.17 2.25
CA ASP A 171 17.46 3.97 1.80
C ASP A 171 16.62 3.18 0.79
N LEU A 172 15.28 3.16 0.96
CA LEU A 172 14.35 2.53 0.03
C LEU A 172 14.30 3.27 -1.33
N THR A 173 14.25 4.61 -1.32
CA THR A 173 14.24 5.42 -2.56
C THR A 173 15.55 5.27 -3.34
N ASN A 174 16.69 5.23 -2.65
CA ASN A 174 18.00 5.01 -3.29
C ASN A 174 18.15 3.60 -3.87
N LEU A 175 17.44 2.61 -3.34
CA LEU A 175 17.43 1.24 -3.85
C LEU A 175 16.63 1.16 -5.15
N LEU A 176 15.42 1.72 -5.16
CA LEU A 176 14.54 1.74 -6.33
C LEU A 176 15.13 2.55 -7.49
N ALA A 177 15.93 3.58 -7.21
CA ALA A 177 16.62 4.36 -8.24
C ALA A 177 17.81 3.62 -8.90
N LYS A 178 18.23 2.47 -8.35
CA LYS A 178 19.32 1.64 -8.90
C LYS A 178 18.82 0.40 -9.67
N CYS A 179 17.52 0.13 -9.62
CA CYS A 179 16.85 -0.88 -10.44
C CYS A 179 16.38 -0.23 -11.75
#